data_AF-A0A4Q5RLZ5-F1
#
_entry.id   AF-A0A4Q5RLZ5-F1
#
_cell.length_a   1.000
_cell.length_b   1.000
_cell.length_c   1.000
_cell.angle_alpha   90.00
_cell.angle_beta   90.00
_cell.angle_gamma   90.00
#
_symmetry.space_group_name_H-M   'P 1'
#
loop_
_entity.id
_entity.type
_entity.pdbx_description
1 polymer ?
#
loop_
_entity_poly.entity_id
_entity_poly.type
_entity_poly.pdbx_seq_one_letter_code
_entity_poly.pdbx_strand_id
1 'polypeptide(L)' 'MTDIVKDEDALRAVRDTLRVQLAILDGLAESEAAIEINSCIEILNARLDEPTTAAEIEEMQRRYLSD' A
#
# COMPACT_ATOMS: atom_id res chain seq x y z
N MET A 1 -13.61 16.76 18.75
CA MET A 1 -12.98 15.42 18.81
C MET A 1 -13.60 14.48 17.76
N THR A 2 -13.90 15.01 16.57
CA THR A 2 -14.60 14.31 15.47
C THR A 2 -13.84 14.36 14.15
N ASP A 3 -12.76 15.16 14.08
CA ASP A 3 -11.97 15.31 12.85
C ASP A 3 -10.91 14.22 12.71
N ILE A 4 -10.32 13.74 13.81
CA ILE A 4 -9.24 12.72 13.77
C ILE A 4 -9.77 11.37 13.26
N VAL A 5 -10.93 10.92 13.76
CA VAL A 5 -11.53 9.63 13.36
C VAL A 5 -11.97 9.65 11.89
N LYS A 6 -12.48 10.79 11.40
CA LYS A 6 -12.87 10.94 9.99
C LYS A 6 -11.67 10.95 9.05
N ASP A 7 -10.53 11.47 9.50
CA ASP A 7 -9.29 11.47 8.71
C ASP A 7 -8.73 10.04 8.60
N GLU A 8 -8.71 9.28 9.70
CA GLU A 8 -8.25 7.88 9.66
C GLU A 8 -9.11 6.99 8.75
N ASP A 9 -10.43 7.09 8.80
CA ASP A 9 -11.32 6.32 7.93
C ASP A 9 -11.13 6.68 6.45
N ALA A 10 -10.90 7.97 6.16
CA ALA A 10 -10.57 8.40 4.81
C ALA A 10 -9.21 7.87 4.34
N LEU A 11 -8.20 7.87 5.21
CA LEU A 11 -6.87 7.31 4.93
C LEU A 11 -6.94 5.80 4.68
N ARG A 12 -7.73 5.05 5.47
CA ARG A 12 -7.98 3.62 5.24
C ARG A 12 -8.67 3.38 3.89
N ALA A 13 -9.68 4.17 3.54
CA ALA A 13 -10.38 4.05 2.26
C ALA A 13 -9.46 4.31 1.05
N VAL A 14 -8.56 5.31 1.15
CA VAL A 14 -7.55 5.57 0.12
C VAL A 14 -6.57 4.40 0.02
N ARG A 15 -6.05 3.91 1.15
CA ARG A 15 -5.14 2.76 1.19
C ARG A 15 -5.76 1.53 0.54
N ASP A 16 -7.01 1.21 0.86
CA ASP A 16 -7.68 0.03 0.33
C ASP A 16 -7.91 0.15 -1.19
N THR A 17 -8.18 1.37 -1.68
CA THR A 17 -8.22 1.63 -3.12
C THR A 17 -6.87 1.41 -3.79
N LEU A 18 -5.78 1.88 -3.17
CA LEU A 18 -4.42 1.66 -3.68
C LEU A 18 -4.03 0.19 -3.69
N ARG A 19 -4.45 -0.60 -2.69
CA ARG A 19 -4.23 -2.06 -2.67
C ARG A 19 -4.88 -2.77 -3.86
N VAL A 20 -6.09 -2.35 -4.25
CA VAL A 20 -6.76 -2.88 -5.43
C VAL A 20 -6.00 -2.51 -6.71
N GLN A 21 -5.52 -1.27 -6.82
CA GLN A 21 -4.73 -0.83 -7.97
C GLN A 21 -3.39 -1.57 -8.06
N LEU A 22 -2.71 -1.78 -6.93
CA LEU A 22 -1.47 -2.55 -6.85
C LEU A 22 -1.67 -3.96 -7.41
N ALA A 23 -2.73 -4.65 -7.01
CA ALA A 23 -3.05 -5.98 -7.51
C ALA A 23 -3.32 -6.02 -9.03
N ILE A 24 -3.90 -4.95 -9.59
CA ILE A 24 -4.10 -4.83 -11.04
C ILE A 24 -2.76 -4.65 -11.76
N LEU A 25 -1.91 -3.74 -11.27
CA LEU A 25 -0.58 -3.48 -11.85
C LEU A 25 0.31 -4.72 -11.77
N ASP A 26 0.23 -5.46 -10.67
CA ASP A 26 0.86 -6.78 -10.52
C ASP A 26 0.44 -7.75 -11.60
N GLY A 27 -0.87 -7.86 -11.84
CA GLY A 27 -1.40 -8.73 -12.88
C GLY A 27 -0.98 -8.33 -14.31
N LEU A 28 -0.60 -7.07 -14.50
CA LEU A 28 -0.11 -6.53 -15.78
C LEU A 28 1.41 -6.55 -15.91
N ALA A 29 2.15 -6.95 -14.87
CA ALA A 29 3.60 -6.86 -14.79
C ALA A 29 4.16 -5.42 -14.98
N GLU A 30 3.40 -4.41 -14.56
CA GLU A 30 3.80 -2.99 -14.60
C GLU A 30 4.61 -2.63 -13.34
N SER A 31 5.83 -3.15 -13.24
CA SER A 31 6.64 -3.13 -12.01
C SER A 31 6.93 -1.73 -11.48
N GLU A 32 7.25 -0.76 -12.33
CA GLU A 32 7.56 0.61 -11.88
C GLU A 32 6.33 1.29 -11.26
N ALA A 33 5.17 1.19 -11.91
CA ALA A 33 3.93 1.74 -11.39
C ALA A 33 3.50 1.05 -10.08
N ALA A 34 3.72 -0.26 -9.98
CA ALA A 34 3.41 -1.03 -8.79
C ALA A 34 4.27 -0.62 -7.58
N ILE A 35 5.57 -0.35 -7.79
CA ILE A 35 6.48 0.16 -6.75
C ILE A 35 6.00 1.51 -6.19
N GLU A 36 5.58 2.43 -7.06
CA GLU A 36 5.07 3.75 -6.64
C GLU A 36 3.79 3.64 -5.81
N ILE A 37 2.85 2.80 -6.24
CA ILE A 37 1.60 2.57 -5.50
C ILE A 37 1.88 1.94 -4.14
N ASN A 38 2.83 1.01 -4.06
CA ASN A 38 3.20 0.46 -2.78
C ASN A 38 3.84 1.49 -1.84
N SER A 39 4.74 2.32 -2.35
CA SER A 39 5.36 3.38 -1.55
C SER A 39 4.29 4.30 -0.96
N CYS A 40 3.23 4.59 -1.72
CA CYS A 40 2.07 5.34 -1.22
C CYS A 40 1.33 4.59 -0.08
N ILE A 41 1.14 3.27 -0.20
CA ILE A 41 0.50 2.44 0.85
C ILE A 41 1.33 2.46 2.14
N GLU A 42 2.65 2.37 2.05
CA GLU A 42 3.55 2.41 3.22
C GLU A 42 3.45 3.75 3.97
N ILE A 43 3.38 4.86 3.24
CA ILE A 43 3.18 6.20 3.83
C ILE A 43 1.85 6.26 4.58
N LEU A 44 0.76 5.71 4.00
CA LEU A 44 -0.55 5.70 4.64
C LEU A 44 -0.58 4.79 5.88
N ASN A 45 0.07 3.64 5.81
CA ASN A 45 0.24 2.71 6.95
C ASN A 45 0.96 3.39 8.11
N ALA A 46 2.06 4.12 7.84
CA ALA A 46 2.77 4.87 8.86
C ALA A 46 1.91 5.98 9.49
N ARG A 47 1.07 6.66 8.69
CA ARG A 47 0.13 7.68 9.20
C ARG A 47 -0.99 7.09 10.05
N LEU A 48 -1.37 5.84 9.81
CA LEU A 48 -2.41 5.11 10.53
C LEU A 48 -1.89 4.36 11.76
N ASP A 49 -0.58 4.36 12.01
CA ASP A 49 0.09 3.48 13.00
C ASP A 49 -0.22 1.98 12.76
N GLU A 50 -0.45 1.62 11.47
CA GLU A 50 -0.78 0.28 11.00
C GLU A 50 0.33 -0.20 10.04
N PRO A 51 1.57 -0.46 10.52
CA PRO A 51 2.73 -0.71 9.65
C PRO A 51 2.56 -1.99 8.82
N THR A 52 3.09 -1.95 7.59
CA THR A 52 3.19 -3.12 6.72
C THR A 52 3.97 -4.22 7.42
N THR A 53 3.42 -5.43 7.44
CA THR A 53 4.03 -6.57 8.12
C THR A 53 5.27 -7.06 7.37
N ALA A 54 6.19 -7.71 8.08
CA ALA A 54 7.37 -8.31 7.46
C ALA A 54 7.01 -9.31 6.34
N ALA A 55 5.91 -10.05 6.50
CA ALA A 55 5.42 -10.99 5.50
C ALA A 55 4.94 -10.28 4.20
N GLU A 56 4.28 -9.12 4.33
CA GLU A 56 3.87 -8.31 3.19
C GLU A 56 5.11 -7.72 2.48
N ILE A 57 6.12 -7.28 3.22
CA ILE A 57 7.39 -6.77 2.65
C ILE A 57 8.14 -7.89 1.90
N GLU A 58 8.24 -9.09 2.46
CA GLU A 58 8.92 -10.22 1.81
C GLU A 58 8.22 -10.64 0.51
N GLU A 59 6.89 -10.69 0.52
CA GLU A 59 6.09 -11.00 -0.67
C GLU A 59 6.35 -9.98 -1.78
N MET A 60 6.46 -8.71 -1.42
CA MET A 60 6.77 -7.62 -2.34
C MET A 60 8.18 -7.68 -2.91
N GLN A 61 9.18 -7.90 -2.07
CA GLN A 61 10.57 -8.05 -2.52
C GLN A 61 10.71 -9.21 -3.50
N ARG A 62 9.95 -10.29 -3.28
CA ARG A 62 9.90 -11.42 -4.21
C ARG A 62 9.30 -11.06 -5.58
N ARG A 63 8.27 -10.20 -5.62
CA ARG A 63 7.58 -9.82 -6.86
C ARG A 63 8.37 -8.87 -7.74
N TYR A 64 9.13 -7.94 -7.16
CA TYR A 64 9.74 -6.83 -7.94
C TYR A 64 11.27 -6.75 -7.90
N LEU A 65 11.93 -7.44 -6.96
CA LEU A 65 13.37 -7.30 -6.73
C LEU A 65 14.13 -8.63 -6.85
N SER A 66 13.44 -9.73 -7.16
CA SER A 66 14.05 -11.02 -7.43
C SER A 66 14.26 -11.19 -8.94
N ASP A 67 15.42 -10.73 -9.42
CA ASP A 67 16.01 -11.19 -10.69
C ASP A 67 16.57 -12.62 -10.53
#